data_AF-A0A820DDW5-F1
#
_entry.id   AF-A0A820DDW5-F1
#
_cell.length_a   1.000
_cell.length_b   1.000
_cell.length_c   1.000
_cell.angle_alpha   90.00
_cell.angle_beta   90.00
_cell.angle_gamma   90.00
#
_symmetry.space_group_name_H-M   'P 1'
#
loop_
_entity.id
_entity.type
_entity.pdbx_description
1 polymer ?
#
loop_
_entity_poly.entity_id
_entity_poly.type
_entity_poly.pdbx_seq_one_letter_code
_entity_poly.pdbx_strand_id
1 'polypeptide(L)'
;MSVSEDIEMNSAMSTEPKTIVEWTDETSEVEPTAEELITLEHISDGIPLAAWLIVICELCERFAFYGLSGPFQNYIQFPPAPPGAPQPGALGRGQQAATALTTFF
;
A
#
# COMPACT_ATOMS: atom_id res chain seq x y z
N MET A 1 47.89 -37.09 -41.00
CA MET A 1 48.15 -35.76 -41.60
C MET A 1 47.04 -35.52 -42.60
N SER A 2 46.21 -34.48 -42.33
CA SER A 2 45.10 -33.90 -43.15
C SER A 2 44.00 -34.84 -43.64
N VAL A 3 42.72 -34.52 -43.75
CA VAL A 3 41.78 -33.40 -43.52
C VAL A 3 40.38 -34.03 -43.83
N SER A 4 39.27 -33.42 -43.40
CA SER A 4 37.83 -33.54 -43.83
C SER A 4 36.96 -33.65 -42.56
N GLU A 5 36.50 -32.59 -41.90
CA GLU A 5 35.45 -31.62 -42.30
C GLU A 5 34.12 -32.27 -42.75
N ASP A 6 33.06 -31.83 -42.04
CA ASP A 6 31.63 -31.79 -42.40
C ASP A 6 30.71 -32.99 -42.11
N ILE A 7 30.19 -33.11 -40.89
CA ILE A 7 28.81 -33.61 -40.65
C ILE A 7 28.12 -32.84 -39.51
N GLU A 8 27.25 -31.92 -39.94
CA GLU A 8 25.93 -31.60 -39.37
C GLU A 8 25.83 -31.21 -37.89
N MET A 9 25.66 -29.92 -37.65
CA MET A 9 24.70 -29.46 -36.65
C MET A 9 23.83 -28.35 -37.24
N ASN A 10 23.01 -28.73 -38.22
CA ASN A 10 21.82 -27.99 -38.59
C ASN A 10 20.83 -28.06 -37.41
N SER A 11 20.65 -26.96 -36.70
CA SER A 11 19.30 -26.50 -36.39
C SER A 11 19.38 -25.04 -35.97
N ALA A 12 19.05 -24.18 -36.92
CA ALA A 12 18.83 -22.77 -36.68
C ALA A 12 17.72 -22.60 -35.63
N MET A 13 18.07 -22.09 -34.45
CA MET A 13 17.13 -21.35 -33.63
C MET A 13 17.59 -19.90 -33.59
N SER A 14 17.15 -19.19 -34.64
CA SER A 14 17.08 -17.73 -34.64
C SER A 14 16.24 -17.31 -33.44
N THR A 15 16.88 -16.75 -32.43
CA THR A 15 16.19 -15.94 -31.44
C THR A 15 17.00 -14.67 -31.31
N GLU A 16 16.41 -13.58 -31.81
CA GLU A 16 16.93 -12.23 -31.66
C GLU A 16 17.31 -11.98 -30.19
N PRO A 17 18.38 -11.23 -29.90
CA PRO A 17 18.67 -10.86 -28.53
C PRO A 17 17.52 -9.99 -28.02
N LYS A 18 16.66 -10.58 -27.19
CA LYS A 18 15.71 -9.86 -26.35
C LYS A 18 16.57 -8.97 -25.45
N THR A 19 16.65 -7.69 -25.77
CA THR A 19 17.23 -6.67 -24.91
C THR A 19 16.41 -6.65 -23.63
N ILE A 20 16.87 -7.41 -22.64
CA ILE A 20 16.48 -7.18 -21.25
C ILE A 20 17.17 -5.88 -20.92
N VAL A 21 16.43 -4.77 -21.01
CA VAL A 21 16.78 -3.57 -20.26
C VAL A 21 16.68 -3.98 -18.79
N GLU A 22 17.82 -4.39 -18.27
CA GLU A 22 18.05 -4.53 -16.84
C GLU A 22 17.91 -3.12 -16.26
N TRP A 23 16.81 -2.90 -15.55
CA TRP A 23 16.67 -1.73 -14.70
C TRP A 23 17.66 -1.96 -13.55
N THR A 24 18.93 -1.59 -13.76
CA THR A 24 19.85 -1.42 -12.65
C THR A 24 19.33 -0.21 -11.88
N ASP A 25 18.66 -0.45 -10.74
CA ASP A 25 18.60 0.54 -9.68
C ASP A 25 20.05 0.80 -9.25
N GLU A 26 20.74 1.67 -9.98
CA GLU A 26 22.01 2.29 -9.55
C GLU A 26 21.73 3.29 -8.44
N THR A 27 21.14 2.82 -7.34
CA THR A 27 21.50 3.35 -6.03
C THR A 27 22.56 2.40 -5.51
N SER A 28 23.81 2.65 -5.90
CA SER A 28 24.95 1.99 -5.28
C SER A 28 24.95 2.35 -3.80
N GLU A 29 24.28 1.54 -2.99
CA GLU A 29 24.33 1.62 -1.54
C GLU A 29 25.73 1.12 -1.15
N VAL A 30 26.68 2.07 -1.10
CA VAL A 30 28.04 1.78 -0.66
C VAL A 30 27.96 1.51 0.84
N GLU A 31 28.18 0.26 1.21
CA GLU A 31 28.20 -0.16 2.61
C GLU A 31 29.36 0.58 3.32
N PRO A 32 29.11 1.26 4.44
CA PRO A 32 30.11 2.09 5.09
C PRO A 32 31.23 1.24 5.70
N THR A 33 32.47 1.70 5.56
CA THR A 33 33.63 1.03 6.17
C THR A 33 33.59 1.13 7.70
N ALA A 34 34.27 0.22 8.40
CA ALA A 34 34.29 0.20 9.88
C ALA A 34 34.83 1.50 10.49
N GLU A 35 35.73 2.17 9.79
CA GLU A 35 36.30 3.47 10.18
C GLU A 35 35.33 4.63 9.92
N GLU A 36 34.51 4.58 8.87
CA GLU A 36 33.45 5.55 8.60
C GLU A 36 32.30 5.46 9.62
N LEU A 37 31.89 4.25 10.01
CA LEU A 37 30.86 4.03 11.03
C LEU A 37 31.21 4.61 12.41
N ILE A 38 32.51 4.73 12.72
CA ILE A 38 33.00 5.26 14.00
C ILE A 38 33.21 6.77 13.93
N THR A 39 33.52 7.30 12.74
CA THR A 39 33.95 8.70 12.57
C THR A 39 32.84 9.62 12.04
N LEU A 40 31.89 9.11 11.27
CA LEU A 40 30.76 9.88 10.77
C LEU A 40 29.59 9.88 11.76
N GLU A 41 28.95 11.04 11.88
CA GLU A 41 27.75 11.21 12.69
C GLU A 41 26.51 10.70 11.92
N HIS A 42 25.71 9.87 12.57
CA HIS A 42 24.46 9.36 12.00
C HIS A 42 23.39 10.46 12.02
N ILE A 43 23.14 11.08 10.87
CA ILE A 43 22.11 12.10 10.71
C ILE A 43 20.91 11.46 10.02
N SER A 44 19.75 11.44 10.68
CA SER A 44 18.49 11.09 10.02
C SER A 44 18.13 12.20 9.05
N ASP A 45 17.87 11.84 7.79
CA ASP A 45 17.26 12.78 6.86
C ASP A 45 15.81 13.09 7.27
N GLY A 46 15.31 14.25 6.84
CA GLY A 46 13.96 14.70 7.13
C GLY A 46 12.92 13.91 6.34
N ILE A 47 11.83 13.54 7.00
CA ILE A 47 10.72 12.88 6.33
C ILE A 47 10.03 13.89 5.38
N PRO A 48 9.85 13.56 4.08
CA PRO A 48 9.20 14.46 3.14
C PRO A 48 7.75 14.75 3.55
N LEU A 49 7.28 15.97 3.27
CA LEU A 49 5.92 16.40 3.65
C LEU A 49 4.82 15.48 3.08
N ALA A 50 5.06 14.90 1.90
CA ALA A 50 4.16 13.91 1.31
C ALA A 50 3.94 12.69 2.21
N ALA A 51 4.98 12.18 2.89
CA ALA A 51 4.86 11.04 3.78
C ALA A 51 4.00 11.38 5.02
N TRP A 52 4.10 12.60 5.54
CA TRP A 52 3.20 13.07 6.61
C TRP A 52 1.73 13.10 6.18
N LEU A 53 1.45 13.51 4.95
CA LEU A 53 0.08 13.50 4.41
C LEU A 53 -0.47 12.08 4.28
N ILE A 54 0.37 11.12 3.86
CA ILE A 54 -0.02 9.71 3.79
C ILE A 54 -0.38 9.19 5.19
N VAL A 55 0.43 9.48 6.20
CA VAL A 55 0.17 9.06 7.59
C VAL A 55 -1.14 9.64 8.13
N ILE A 56 -1.41 10.92 7.86
CA ILE A 56 -2.67 11.57 8.28
C ILE A 56 -3.85 10.97 7.51
N CYS A 57 -3.72 10.77 6.20
CA CYS A 57 -4.77 10.18 5.37
C CYS A 57 -5.13 8.78 5.86
N GLU A 58 -4.13 7.94 6.14
CA GLU A 58 -4.30 6.60 6.70
C GLU A 58 -4.99 6.65 8.07
N LEU A 59 -4.57 7.56 8.96
CA LEU A 59 -5.22 7.75 10.26
C LEU A 59 -6.69 8.16 10.08
N CYS A 60 -6.98 9.08 9.15
CA CYS A 60 -8.33 9.53 8.84
C CYS A 60 -9.19 8.40 8.26
N GLU A 61 -8.63 7.55 7.40
CA GLU A 61 -9.31 6.37 6.84
C GLU A 61 -9.71 5.43 7.98
N ARG A 62 -8.76 5.01 8.82
CA ARG A 62 -9.04 4.09 9.92
C ARG A 62 -9.97 4.71 10.96
N PHE A 63 -9.82 6.01 11.22
CA PHE A 63 -10.72 6.74 12.11
C PHE A 63 -12.15 6.80 11.55
N ALA A 64 -12.33 7.11 10.27
CA ALA A 64 -13.65 7.17 9.66
C ALA A 64 -14.30 5.78 9.64
N PHE A 65 -13.56 4.75 9.27
CA PHE A 65 -14.06 3.38 9.18
C PHE A 65 -14.54 2.89 10.55
N TYR A 66 -13.69 2.88 11.57
CA TYR A 66 -14.07 2.36 12.89
C TYR A 66 -14.89 3.35 13.72
N GLY A 67 -14.59 4.65 13.63
CA GLY A 67 -15.23 5.69 14.42
C GLY A 67 -16.66 6.02 13.98
N LEU A 68 -16.96 5.89 12.69
CA LEU A 68 -18.29 6.21 12.17
C LEU A 68 -19.20 4.98 12.08
N SER A 69 -18.66 3.76 11.97
CA SER A 69 -19.47 2.53 11.83
C SER A 69 -20.58 2.38 12.88
N GLY A 70 -20.24 2.53 14.18
CA GLY A 70 -21.21 2.41 15.27
C GLY A 70 -22.26 3.52 15.29
N PRO A 71 -21.85 4.80 15.29
CA PRO A 71 -22.78 5.93 15.23
C PRO A 71 -23.66 5.93 13.98
N PHE A 72 -23.14 5.57 12.81
CA PHE A 72 -23.88 5.51 11.54
C PHE A 72 -25.00 4.46 11.61
N GLN A 73 -24.69 3.27 12.12
CA GLN A 73 -25.66 2.21 12.35
C GLN A 73 -26.76 2.71 13.31
N ASN A 74 -26.40 3.32 14.45
CA ASN A 74 -27.36 3.85 15.42
C ASN A 74 -28.23 4.99 14.86
N TYR A 75 -27.63 5.88 14.06
CA TYR A 75 -28.30 7.01 13.42
C TYR A 75 -29.44 6.56 12.50
N ILE A 76 -29.22 5.49 11.72
CA ILE A 76 -30.21 4.95 10.80
C ILE A 76 -31.30 4.16 11.54
N GLN A 77 -30.91 3.33 12.51
CA GLN A 77 -31.81 2.39 13.18
C GLN A 77 -32.86 3.08 14.05
N PHE A 78 -32.43 4.03 14.86
CA PHE A 78 -33.23 4.57 15.95
C PHE A 78 -33.86 5.93 15.58
N PRO A 79 -35.07 6.23 16.09
CA PRO A 79 -35.71 7.53 15.93
C PRO A 79 -34.96 8.62 16.73
N PRO A 80 -35.29 9.91 16.54
CA PRO A 80 -34.70 11.01 17.29
C PRO A 80 -34.84 10.76 18.79
N ALA A 81 -33.70 10.61 19.47
CA ALA A 81 -33.66 10.35 20.89
C ALA A 81 -33.65 11.67 21.69
N PRO A 82 -34.33 11.76 22.84
CA PRO A 82 -34.23 12.93 23.71
C PRO A 82 -32.78 13.13 24.19
N PRO A 83 -32.37 14.38 24.52
CA PRO A 83 -31.03 14.67 24.99
C PRO A 83 -30.65 13.80 26.19
N GLY A 84 -29.55 13.05 26.09
CA GLY A 84 -29.08 12.15 27.16
C GLY A 84 -29.63 10.73 27.12
N ALA A 85 -30.40 10.35 26.08
CA ALA A 85 -30.79 8.97 25.89
C ALA A 85 -29.58 8.05 25.68
N PRO A 86 -29.61 6.81 26.20
CA PRO A 86 -28.49 5.85 26.09
C PRO A 86 -28.20 5.41 24.64
N GLN A 87 -29.15 5.59 23.72
CA GLN A 87 -29.02 5.28 22.31
C GLN A 87 -29.36 6.50 21.47
N PRO A 88 -28.35 7.16 20.87
CA PRO A 88 -28.58 8.25 19.92
C PRO A 88 -29.13 7.70 18.59
N GLY A 89 -30.01 8.46 17.95
CA GLY A 89 -30.69 8.08 16.70
C GLY A 89 -31.33 9.29 16.03
N ALA A 90 -31.73 9.16 14.76
CA ALA A 90 -32.41 10.23 14.04
C ALA A 90 -33.41 9.73 12.98
N LEU A 91 -33.08 8.68 12.22
CA LEU A 91 -33.86 8.31 11.04
C LEU A 91 -34.96 7.28 11.32
N GLY A 92 -34.81 6.43 12.34
CA GLY A 92 -35.83 5.44 12.73
C GLY A 92 -36.20 4.44 11.63
N ARG A 93 -35.29 4.13 10.70
CA ARG A 93 -35.54 3.24 9.54
C ARG A 93 -35.39 1.75 9.86
N GLY A 94 -35.09 1.43 11.12
CA GLY A 94 -34.96 0.07 11.60
C GLY A 94 -33.66 -0.61 11.16
N GLN A 95 -33.46 -1.83 11.66
CA GLN A 95 -32.23 -2.62 11.49
C GLN A 95 -31.97 -2.99 10.04
N GLN A 96 -33.01 -3.33 9.27
CA GLN A 96 -32.86 -3.75 7.87
C GLN A 96 -32.26 -2.66 6.99
N ALA A 97 -32.76 -1.42 7.11
CA ALA A 97 -32.25 -0.29 6.34
C ALA A 97 -30.83 0.10 6.77
N ALA A 98 -30.53 0.03 8.07
CA ALA A 98 -29.21 0.33 8.59
C ALA A 98 -28.16 -0.66 8.11
N THR A 99 -28.43 -1.96 8.23
CA THR A 99 -27.53 -3.00 7.73
C THR A 99 -27.37 -2.93 6.21
N ALA A 100 -28.44 -2.67 5.47
CA ALA A 100 -28.36 -2.51 4.01
C ALA A 100 -27.46 -1.34 3.60
N LEU A 101 -27.57 -0.19 4.28
CA LEU A 101 -26.73 0.98 4.00
C LEU A 101 -25.28 0.80 4.46
N THR A 102 -25.06 0.19 5.63
CA THR A 102 -23.70 -0.12 6.14
C THR A 102 -23.00 -1.21 5.36
N THR A 103 -23.74 -2.07 4.64
CA THR A 103 -23.15 -3.08 3.74
C THR A 103 -22.90 -2.51 2.34
N PHE A 104 -23.63 -1.45 1.97
CA PHE A 104 -23.50 -0.82 0.66
C PHE A 104 -22.27 0.11 0.57
N PHE A 105 -21.95 0.80 1.66
CA PHE A 105 -20.76 1.65 1.80
C PHE A 105 -19.62 0.89 2.49
#